data_AF-A0A425CBK9-F1
#
_entry.id   AF-A0A425CBK9-F1
#
_cell.length_a   1.000
_cell.length_b   1.000
_cell.length_c   1.000
_cell.angle_alpha   90.00
_cell.angle_beta   90.00
_cell.angle_gamma   90.00
#
_symmetry.space_group_name_H-M   'P 1'
#
loop_
_entity.id
_entity.type
_entity.pdbx_description
1 polymer ?
#
loop_
_entity_poly.entity_id
_entity_poly.type
_entity_poly.pdbx_seq_one_letter_code
_entity_poly.pdbx_strand_id
1 'polypeptide(L)'
;MSRVTVLYEQAFKAAEDGHAAESENDRPSAIQSFEQAVQLFSRLAMVETSTKRTLLEEHIRGFQQRIQDLRGAETKDDHDDAAAAAPTTELVIPSPSTGVLPVSTDSSCRASDADDDLHGDIRWQNASRLEQLAQSTEVDGDLSISIDLYMKSADGLLEVDKNLSDAFLCQRVRTKVESIIDRITALKERHDLDMEDDLLMEEDLLMEVALGPESTSNRIIRVY
;
A
#
# COMPACT_ATOMS: atom_id res chain seq x y z
N MET A 1 20.50 21.97 2.82
CA MET A 1 19.97 20.59 2.85
C MET A 1 20.29 19.94 4.18
N SER A 2 19.33 19.23 4.78
CA SER A 2 19.57 18.44 5.99
C SER A 2 20.39 17.20 5.66
N ARG A 3 21.25 16.76 6.59
CA ARG A 3 22.03 15.52 6.44
C ARG A 3 21.14 14.28 6.23
N VAL A 4 19.91 14.33 6.73
CA VAL A 4 18.90 13.28 6.53
C VAL A 4 18.36 13.31 5.09
N THR A 5 18.09 14.49 4.54
CA THR A 5 17.65 14.65 3.14
C THR A 5 18.68 14.08 2.15
N VAL A 6 19.96 14.35 2.37
CA VAL A 6 21.04 13.79 1.54
C VAL A 6 21.11 12.27 1.64
N LEU A 7 20.82 11.69 2.83
CA LEU A 7 20.77 10.24 2.99
C LEU A 7 19.58 9.61 2.25
N TYR A 8 18.43 10.29 2.20
CA TYR A 8 17.30 9.84 1.38
C TYR A 8 17.64 9.85 -0.10
N GLU A 9 18.17 10.97 -0.61
CA GLU A 9 18.59 11.08 -2.01
C GLU A 9 19.59 9.98 -2.38
N GLN A 10 20.56 9.71 -1.52
CA GLN A 10 21.53 8.62 -1.74
C GLN A 10 20.89 7.23 -1.69
N ALA A 11 19.91 7.00 -0.80
CA ALA A 11 19.23 5.72 -0.67
C ALA A 11 18.39 5.40 -1.90
N PHE A 12 17.62 6.39 -2.38
CA PHE A 12 16.80 6.26 -3.58
C PHE A 12 17.65 6.11 -4.83
N LYS A 13 18.71 6.91 -4.96
CA LYS A 13 19.64 6.76 -6.08
C LYS A 13 20.26 5.35 -6.15
N ALA A 14 20.68 4.79 -5.02
CA ALA A 14 21.21 3.42 -4.99
C ALA A 14 20.16 2.36 -5.39
N ALA A 15 18.88 2.59 -5.06
CA ALA A 15 17.80 1.72 -5.50
C ALA A 15 17.54 1.84 -7.01
N GLU A 16 17.51 3.06 -7.54
CA GLU A 16 17.40 3.34 -8.98
C GLU A 16 18.55 2.69 -9.76
N ASP A 17 19.79 2.89 -9.31
CA ASP A 17 20.99 2.28 -9.91
C ASP A 17 20.89 0.74 -9.90
N GLY A 18 20.29 0.15 -8.86
CA GLY A 18 20.04 -1.30 -8.77
C GLY A 18 19.02 -1.79 -9.79
N HIS A 19 17.90 -1.07 -9.94
CA HIS A 19 16.88 -1.39 -10.95
C HIS A 19 17.38 -1.17 -12.38
N ALA A 20 18.17 -0.12 -12.62
CA ALA A 20 18.79 0.13 -13.91
C ALA A 20 19.76 -0.99 -14.29
N ALA A 21 20.68 -1.36 -13.40
CA ALA A 21 21.60 -2.47 -13.63
C ALA A 21 20.86 -3.81 -13.85
N GLU A 22 19.77 -4.02 -13.13
CA GLU A 22 18.91 -5.19 -13.32
C GLU A 22 18.23 -5.19 -14.71
N SER A 23 17.77 -4.04 -15.20
CA SER A 23 17.19 -3.92 -16.54
C SER A 23 18.23 -4.17 -17.65
N GLU A 24 19.49 -3.84 -17.38
CA GLU A 24 20.63 -4.14 -18.26
C GLU A 24 21.13 -5.60 -18.11
N ASN A 25 20.47 -6.39 -17.25
CA ASN A 25 20.85 -7.76 -16.88
C ASN A 25 22.26 -7.85 -16.26
N ASP A 26 22.78 -6.74 -15.73
CA ASP A 26 24.03 -6.66 -14.96
C ASP A 26 23.75 -6.98 -13.48
N ARG A 27 23.58 -8.29 -13.22
CA ARG A 27 23.28 -8.84 -11.89
C ARG A 27 24.28 -8.44 -10.80
N PRO A 28 25.62 -8.53 -10.98
CA PRO A 28 26.54 -8.17 -9.90
C PRO A 28 26.44 -6.70 -9.52
N SER A 29 26.30 -5.80 -10.50
CA SER A 29 26.10 -4.37 -10.24
C SER A 29 24.74 -4.11 -9.58
N ALA A 30 23.68 -4.79 -10.01
CA ALA A 30 22.36 -4.68 -9.38
C ALA A 30 22.38 -5.10 -7.90
N ILE A 31 23.00 -6.24 -7.59
CA ILE A 31 23.18 -6.71 -6.22
C ILE A 31 23.94 -5.69 -5.38
N GLN A 32 25.04 -5.16 -5.89
CA GLN A 32 25.86 -4.18 -5.17
C GLN A 32 25.05 -2.91 -4.87
N SER A 33 24.31 -2.39 -5.84
CA SER A 33 23.49 -1.18 -5.69
C SER A 33 22.33 -1.41 -4.71
N PHE A 34 21.64 -2.55 -4.77
CA PHE A 34 20.61 -2.89 -3.78
C PHE A 34 21.19 -3.09 -2.37
N GLU A 35 22.38 -3.66 -2.22
CA GLU A 35 23.04 -3.74 -0.91
C GLU A 35 23.37 -2.37 -0.33
N GLN A 36 23.80 -1.43 -1.18
CA GLN A 36 24.02 -0.03 -0.77
C GLN A 36 22.71 0.63 -0.35
N ALA A 37 21.62 0.42 -1.11
CA ALA A 37 20.29 0.91 -0.75
C ALA A 37 19.86 0.39 0.62
N VAL A 38 19.99 -0.92 0.88
CA VAL A 38 19.67 -1.54 2.18
C VAL A 38 20.45 -0.90 3.33
N GLN A 39 21.74 -0.64 3.15
CA GLN A 39 22.57 0.00 4.18
C GLN A 39 22.09 1.43 4.49
N LEU A 40 21.75 2.21 3.45
CA LEU A 40 21.32 3.59 3.59
C LEU A 40 19.90 3.68 4.20
N PHE A 41 18.97 2.85 3.74
CA PHE A 41 17.63 2.75 4.31
C PHE A 41 17.66 2.28 5.77
N SER A 42 18.54 1.33 6.12
CA SER A 42 18.72 0.89 7.51
C SER A 42 19.21 2.03 8.41
N ARG A 43 20.08 2.90 7.89
CA ARG A 43 20.57 4.08 8.62
C ARG A 43 19.49 5.14 8.81
N LEU A 44 18.64 5.33 7.80
CA LEU A 44 17.47 6.22 7.88
C LEU A 44 16.45 5.70 8.90
N ALA A 45 16.19 4.39 8.93
CA ALA A 45 15.25 3.76 9.85
C ALA A 45 15.57 4.03 11.33
N MET A 46 16.87 4.16 11.67
CA MET A 46 17.30 4.46 13.05
C MET A 46 16.99 5.89 13.51
N VAL A 47 16.94 6.86 12.59
CA VAL A 47 16.77 8.28 12.92
C VAL A 47 15.35 8.80 12.70
N GLU A 48 14.51 8.00 12.05
CA GLU A 48 13.16 8.39 11.65
C GLU A 48 12.08 8.05 12.66
N THR A 49 10.90 8.66 12.45
CA THR A 49 9.67 8.37 13.20
C THR A 49 9.23 6.91 13.01
N SER A 50 8.39 6.38 13.92
CA SER A 50 7.90 5.00 13.84
C SER A 50 7.16 4.70 12.52
N THR A 51 6.37 5.65 12.03
CA THR A 51 5.62 5.50 10.78
C THR A 51 6.57 5.38 9.59
N LYS A 52 7.53 6.31 9.44
CA LYS A 52 8.52 6.27 8.36
C LYS A 52 9.46 5.07 8.48
N ARG A 53 9.83 4.68 9.70
CA ARG A 53 10.63 3.48 9.95
C ARG A 53 9.96 2.22 9.41
N THR A 54 8.65 2.09 9.60
CA THR A 54 7.88 0.93 9.10
C THR A 54 7.96 0.84 7.58
N LEU A 55 7.79 1.97 6.88
CA LEU A 55 7.96 2.02 5.42
C LEU A 55 9.39 1.66 5.00
N LEU A 56 10.39 2.25 5.65
CA LEU A 56 11.81 1.96 5.37
C LEU A 56 12.14 0.46 5.56
N GLU A 57 11.57 -0.18 6.58
CA GLU A 57 11.72 -1.62 6.82
C GLU A 57 11.06 -2.48 5.74
N GLU A 58 9.94 -2.04 5.17
CA GLU A 58 9.29 -2.69 4.02
C GLU A 58 10.16 -2.62 2.77
N HIS A 59 10.70 -1.44 2.44
CA HIS A 59 11.64 -1.26 1.33
C HIS A 59 12.90 -2.12 1.52
N ILE A 60 13.49 -2.13 2.72
CA ILE A 60 14.65 -2.97 3.04
C ILE A 60 14.33 -4.44 2.78
N ARG A 61 13.15 -4.92 3.20
CA ARG A 61 12.74 -6.31 2.97
C ARG A 61 12.61 -6.63 1.49
N GLY A 62 12.01 -5.71 0.71
CA GLY A 62 11.89 -5.83 -0.74
C GLY A 62 13.25 -5.99 -1.42
N PHE A 63 14.20 -5.10 -1.11
CA PHE A 63 15.56 -5.18 -1.67
C PHE A 63 16.30 -6.44 -1.22
N GLN A 64 16.17 -6.86 0.03
CA GLN A 64 16.79 -8.09 0.53
C GLN A 64 16.26 -9.34 -0.19
N GLN A 65 14.95 -9.40 -0.46
CA GLN A 65 14.37 -10.48 -1.25
C GLN A 65 14.93 -10.44 -2.68
N ARG A 66 14.99 -9.26 -3.31
CA ARG A 66 15.49 -9.13 -4.68
C ARG A 66 16.96 -9.53 -4.83
N ILE A 67 17.79 -9.17 -3.85
CA ILE A 67 19.19 -9.62 -3.78
C ILE A 67 19.28 -11.15 -3.70
N GLN A 68 18.42 -11.79 -2.91
CA GLN A 68 18.39 -13.25 -2.83
C GLN A 68 17.96 -13.89 -4.15
N ASP A 69 16.96 -13.33 -4.84
CA ASP A 69 16.51 -13.82 -6.13
C ASP A 69 17.61 -13.71 -7.19
N LEU A 70 18.30 -12.57 -7.25
CA LEU A 70 19.42 -12.33 -8.16
C LEU A 70 20.60 -13.26 -7.91
N ARG A 71 20.87 -13.61 -6.64
CA ARG A 71 21.89 -14.59 -6.26
C ARG A 71 21.46 -16.03 -6.54
N GLY A 72 20.18 -16.35 -6.31
CA GLY A 72 19.63 -17.69 -6.53
C GLY A 72 19.52 -18.05 -8.02
N ALA A 73 19.40 -17.06 -8.89
CA ALA A 73 19.39 -17.24 -10.34
C ALA A 73 20.71 -17.80 -10.92
N GLU A 74 21.80 -17.88 -10.15
CA GLU A 74 23.04 -18.58 -10.56
C GLU A 74 22.89 -20.10 -10.66
N THR A 75 21.82 -20.70 -10.10
CA THR A 75 21.70 -22.17 -10.01
C THR A 75 20.68 -22.80 -10.96
N LYS A 76 20.16 -22.05 -11.93
CA LYS A 76 19.04 -22.48 -12.78
C LYS A 76 19.31 -22.53 -14.28
N ASP A 77 20.57 -22.60 -14.69
CA ASP A 77 20.92 -22.98 -16.06
C ASP A 77 21.86 -24.20 -16.04
N ASP A 78 21.51 -25.18 -16.89
CA ASP A 78 22.20 -26.44 -17.22
C ASP A 78 21.92 -27.69 -16.38
N HIS A 79 20.73 -28.30 -16.53
CA HIS A 79 20.64 -29.65 -17.11
C HIS A 79 19.20 -30.04 -17.45
N ASP A 80 18.95 -30.20 -18.75
CA ASP A 80 17.82 -30.95 -19.29
C ASP A 80 17.94 -32.45 -18.96
N ASP A 81 16.76 -33.08 -18.90
CA ASP A 81 16.47 -34.48 -19.24
C ASP A 81 16.77 -35.58 -18.20
N ALA A 82 15.72 -36.03 -17.50
CA ALA A 82 15.36 -37.45 -17.46
C ALA A 82 14.02 -37.68 -16.75
N ALA A 83 13.18 -38.42 -17.46
CA ALA A 83 11.79 -38.77 -17.20
C ALA A 83 11.55 -39.78 -16.06
N ALA A 84 10.24 -39.94 -15.78
CA ALA A 84 9.51 -41.01 -15.09
C ALA A 84 9.35 -40.85 -13.55
N ALA A 85 8.17 -40.94 -12.96
CA ALA A 85 6.98 -41.70 -13.34
C ALA A 85 5.65 -41.05 -12.87
N ALA A 86 4.61 -41.32 -13.66
CA ALA A 86 3.20 -40.93 -13.54
C ALA A 86 2.41 -41.80 -12.50
N PRO A 87 1.06 -41.94 -12.53
CA PRO A 87 -0.08 -41.00 -12.61
C PRO A 87 -1.21 -41.33 -11.56
N THR A 88 -2.39 -40.71 -11.77
CA THR A 88 -3.77 -41.19 -11.45
C THR A 88 -4.34 -40.72 -10.10
N THR A 89 -5.36 -39.84 -10.06
CA THR A 89 -6.81 -40.13 -10.24
C THR A 89 -7.51 -38.75 -10.32
N GLU A 90 -8.22 -38.31 -11.38
CA GLU A 90 -9.56 -38.71 -11.88
C GLU A 90 -10.55 -38.98 -10.73
N LEU A 91 -11.63 -38.21 -10.48
CA LEU A 91 -12.82 -37.98 -11.32
C LEU A 91 -13.67 -36.89 -10.61
N VAL A 92 -14.10 -35.83 -11.30
CA VAL A 92 -15.47 -35.60 -11.82
C VAL A 92 -16.36 -34.68 -10.97
N ILE A 93 -16.77 -33.58 -11.62
CA ILE A 93 -17.93 -32.73 -11.32
C ILE A 93 -19.11 -33.27 -12.15
N PRO A 94 -20.36 -33.21 -11.66
CA PRO A 94 -21.31 -32.31 -12.34
C PRO A 94 -22.32 -31.60 -11.40
N SER A 95 -22.69 -30.37 -11.76
CA SER A 95 -23.89 -29.60 -11.34
C SER A 95 -25.19 -30.29 -11.87
N PRO A 96 -26.47 -29.78 -11.77
CA PRO A 96 -27.04 -28.52 -11.25
C PRO A 96 -28.43 -28.62 -10.50
N SER A 97 -29.03 -27.47 -10.14
CA SER A 97 -30.47 -27.21 -9.80
C SER A 97 -30.98 -27.71 -8.43
N THR A 98 -31.65 -26.93 -7.56
CA THR A 98 -33.06 -26.45 -7.64
C THR A 98 -33.26 -25.53 -6.40
N GLY A 99 -33.83 -24.32 -6.45
CA GLY A 99 -35.28 -24.10 -6.34
C GLY A 99 -35.72 -23.38 -5.04
N VAL A 100 -35.89 -22.04 -5.13
CA VAL A 100 -36.94 -21.16 -4.55
C VAL A 100 -37.56 -21.46 -3.16
N LEU A 101 -37.48 -20.50 -2.21
CA LEU A 101 -38.59 -19.62 -1.75
C LEU A 101 -38.20 -18.73 -0.54
N PRO A 102 -38.77 -17.51 -0.41
CA PRO A 102 -38.47 -16.54 0.63
C PRO A 102 -39.34 -16.79 1.87
N VAL A 103 -38.77 -16.63 3.06
CA VAL A 103 -39.58 -16.58 4.29
C VAL A 103 -39.61 -15.15 4.81
N SER A 104 -40.76 -14.51 4.65
CA SER A 104 -41.14 -13.35 5.44
C SER A 104 -41.30 -13.81 6.88
N THR A 105 -40.47 -13.29 7.78
CA THR A 105 -40.83 -13.15 9.19
C THR A 105 -41.14 -11.69 9.45
N ASP A 106 -42.43 -11.41 9.41
CA ASP A 106 -43.07 -10.33 10.13
C ASP A 106 -42.72 -10.48 11.62
N SER A 107 -41.87 -9.60 12.13
CA SER A 107 -41.65 -9.42 13.57
C SER A 107 -41.75 -7.94 13.87
N SER A 108 -43.01 -7.51 13.93
CA SER A 108 -43.45 -6.24 14.44
C SER A 108 -43.05 -6.05 15.91
N CYS A 109 -42.40 -4.91 16.16
CA CYS A 109 -42.28 -4.13 17.40
C CYS A 109 -41.95 -4.85 18.72
N ARG A 110 -40.68 -4.73 19.13
CA ARG A 110 -40.36 -4.26 20.48
C ARG A 110 -39.14 -3.35 20.43
N ALA A 111 -39.36 -2.08 20.06
CA ALA A 111 -38.47 -1.00 20.45
C ALA A 111 -38.59 -0.89 21.98
N SER A 112 -37.65 -1.51 22.68
CA SER A 112 -37.50 -1.39 24.13
C SER A 112 -36.04 -1.10 24.38
N ASP A 113 -35.74 0.21 24.44
CA ASP A 113 -34.71 0.84 25.27
C ASP A 113 -33.27 0.25 25.29
N ALA A 114 -32.91 -0.61 24.33
CA ALA A 114 -31.56 -1.18 24.21
C ALA A 114 -30.61 -0.31 23.36
N ASP A 115 -31.11 0.77 22.75
CA ASP A 115 -30.28 1.71 21.99
C ASP A 115 -29.36 2.55 22.90
N ASP A 116 -29.67 2.64 24.20
CA ASP A 116 -29.04 3.57 25.15
C ASP A 116 -27.70 3.07 25.73
N ASP A 117 -27.48 1.75 25.76
CA ASP A 117 -26.27 1.18 26.41
C ASP A 117 -24.97 1.47 25.62
N LEU A 118 -25.05 1.57 24.29
CA LEU A 118 -23.87 1.85 23.47
C LEU A 118 -23.50 3.34 23.48
N HIS A 119 -24.50 4.22 23.60
CA HIS A 119 -24.26 5.65 23.68
C HIS A 119 -23.57 6.05 24.98
N GLY A 120 -23.64 5.23 26.03
CA GLY A 120 -22.87 5.40 27.26
C GLY A 120 -21.41 4.95 27.20
N ASP A 121 -21.01 4.09 26.24
CA ASP A 121 -19.63 3.64 26.13
C ASP A 121 -18.74 4.79 25.62
N ILE A 122 -17.77 5.19 26.46
CA ILE A 122 -16.80 6.24 26.18
C ILE A 122 -16.06 5.99 24.87
N ARG A 123 -15.79 4.72 24.53
CA ARG A 123 -15.12 4.35 23.26
C ARG A 123 -16.03 4.54 22.06
N TRP A 124 -17.32 4.22 22.17
CA TRP A 124 -18.30 4.50 21.10
C TRP A 124 -18.47 6.00 20.88
N GLN A 125 -18.56 6.78 21.96
CA GLN A 125 -18.61 8.25 21.87
C GLN A 125 -17.34 8.83 21.24
N ASN A 126 -16.17 8.35 21.67
CA ASN A 126 -14.90 8.81 21.13
C ASN A 126 -14.74 8.45 19.64
N ALA A 127 -15.09 7.22 19.25
CA ALA A 127 -15.09 6.79 17.86
C ALA A 127 -16.05 7.64 17.00
N SER A 128 -17.26 7.92 17.51
CA SER A 128 -18.23 8.78 16.81
C SER A 128 -17.75 10.22 16.67
N ARG A 129 -17.01 10.75 17.67
CA ARG A 129 -16.38 12.08 17.58
C ARG A 129 -15.24 12.10 16.56
N LEU A 130 -14.41 11.05 16.53
CA LEU A 130 -13.34 10.89 15.55
C LEU A 130 -13.88 10.80 14.12
N GLU A 131 -15.00 10.11 13.92
CA GLU A 131 -15.71 10.04 12.64
C GLU A 131 -16.21 11.42 12.19
N GLN A 132 -16.83 12.20 13.09
CA GLN A 132 -17.27 13.57 12.78
C GLN A 132 -16.11 14.52 12.46
N LEU A 133 -14.99 14.37 13.16
CA LEU A 133 -13.76 15.10 12.86
C LEU A 133 -13.23 14.69 11.49
N ALA A 134 -13.21 13.40 11.18
CA ALA A 134 -12.78 12.89 9.88
C ALA A 134 -13.61 13.47 8.74
N GLN A 135 -14.94 13.51 8.89
CA GLN A 135 -15.87 14.14 7.94
C GLN A 135 -15.60 15.63 7.75
N SER A 136 -15.30 16.36 8.84
CA SER A 136 -15.01 17.79 8.76
C SER A 136 -13.68 18.04 8.04
N THR A 137 -12.64 17.29 8.38
CA THR A 137 -11.32 17.36 7.73
C THR A 137 -11.36 16.91 6.28
N GLU A 138 -12.29 16.01 5.92
CA GLU A 138 -12.54 15.63 4.52
C GLU A 138 -13.00 16.83 3.67
N VAL A 139 -13.85 17.68 4.25
CA VAL A 139 -14.35 18.90 3.59
C VAL A 139 -13.23 19.95 3.47
N ASP A 140 -12.33 20.01 4.45
CA ASP A 140 -11.18 20.93 4.45
C ASP A 140 -10.09 20.54 3.43
N GLY A 141 -10.17 19.34 2.83
CA GLY A 141 -9.30 18.89 1.74
C GLY A 141 -8.10 18.04 2.17
N ASP A 142 -7.85 17.87 3.47
CA ASP A 142 -6.75 17.06 3.98
C ASP A 142 -7.14 15.57 4.04
N LEU A 143 -7.20 14.92 2.87
CA LEU A 143 -7.60 13.51 2.71
C LEU A 143 -6.77 12.55 3.57
N SER A 144 -5.45 12.75 3.65
CA SER A 144 -4.56 11.92 4.48
C SER A 144 -4.95 11.94 5.97
N ILE A 145 -5.24 13.13 6.51
CA ILE A 145 -5.64 13.31 7.91
C ILE A 145 -7.04 12.74 8.14
N SER A 146 -7.96 12.93 7.18
CA SER A 146 -9.31 12.35 7.23
C SER A 146 -9.27 10.82 7.29
N ILE A 147 -8.46 10.18 6.44
CA ILE A 147 -8.25 8.72 6.42
C ILE A 147 -7.72 8.22 7.77
N ASP A 148 -6.71 8.89 8.34
CA ASP A 148 -6.16 8.56 9.65
C ASP A 148 -7.20 8.63 10.79
N LEU A 149 -8.08 9.63 10.75
CA LEU A 149 -9.15 9.79 11.74
C LEU A 149 -10.23 8.70 11.61
N TYR A 150 -10.61 8.34 10.37
CA TYR A 150 -11.51 7.21 10.13
C TYR A 150 -10.91 5.88 10.61
N MET A 151 -9.62 5.62 10.36
CA MET A 151 -8.94 4.41 10.86
C MET A 151 -8.98 4.32 12.39
N LYS A 152 -8.66 5.43 13.08
CA LYS A 152 -8.73 5.50 14.56
C LYS A 152 -10.14 5.32 15.10
N SER A 153 -11.15 5.81 14.37
CA SER A 153 -12.56 5.58 14.70
C SER A 153 -12.92 4.10 14.60
N ALA A 154 -12.55 3.44 13.51
CA ALA A 154 -12.78 2.01 13.29
C ALA A 154 -12.09 1.14 14.36
N ASP A 155 -10.84 1.44 14.72
CA ASP A 155 -10.12 0.74 15.79
C ASP A 155 -10.84 0.83 17.14
N GLY A 156 -11.33 2.03 17.47
CA GLY A 156 -12.11 2.26 18.68
C GLY A 156 -13.42 1.48 18.71
N LEU A 157 -14.09 1.34 17.57
CA LEU A 157 -15.30 0.53 17.42
C LEU A 157 -15.00 -0.97 17.53
N LEU A 158 -13.91 -1.46 16.95
CA LEU A 158 -13.49 -2.86 17.08
C LEU A 158 -13.13 -3.23 18.53
N GLU A 159 -12.61 -2.30 19.32
CA GLU A 159 -12.43 -2.50 20.76
C GLU A 159 -13.75 -2.58 21.53
N VAL A 160 -14.78 -1.85 21.10
CA VAL A 160 -16.14 -1.98 21.66
C VAL A 160 -16.70 -3.35 21.31
N ASP A 161 -16.59 -3.81 20.06
CA ASP A 161 -17.08 -5.12 19.61
C ASP A 161 -16.52 -6.29 20.44
N LYS A 162 -15.22 -6.25 20.77
CA LYS A 162 -14.56 -7.28 21.60
C LYS A 162 -15.13 -7.43 23.01
N ASN A 163 -15.73 -6.36 23.56
CA ASN A 163 -16.24 -6.32 24.92
C ASN A 163 -17.77 -6.46 24.99
N LEU A 164 -18.45 -6.52 23.84
CA LEU A 164 -19.89 -6.71 23.75
C LEU A 164 -20.24 -8.19 23.80
N SER A 165 -21.24 -8.53 24.62
CA SER A 165 -21.84 -9.87 24.64
C SER A 165 -23.16 -9.95 23.86
N ASP A 166 -23.73 -8.79 23.51
CA ASP A 166 -24.99 -8.70 22.77
C ASP A 166 -24.73 -8.77 21.26
N ALA A 167 -25.29 -9.80 20.62
CA ALA A 167 -25.15 -10.05 19.19
C ALA A 167 -25.74 -8.92 18.32
N PHE A 168 -26.80 -8.25 18.77
CA PHE A 168 -27.39 -7.13 18.04
C PHE A 168 -26.48 -5.91 18.07
N LEU A 169 -25.90 -5.60 19.24
CA LEU A 169 -24.94 -4.50 19.39
C LEU A 169 -23.65 -4.78 18.62
N CYS A 170 -23.12 -6.01 18.68
CA CYS A 170 -21.97 -6.42 17.87
C CYS A 170 -22.24 -6.23 16.37
N GLN A 171 -23.42 -6.63 15.89
CA GLN A 171 -23.79 -6.44 14.49
C GLN A 171 -23.85 -4.95 14.13
N ARG A 172 -24.40 -4.10 15.00
CA ARG A 172 -24.46 -2.64 14.79
C ARG A 172 -23.07 -2.02 14.72
N VAL A 173 -22.15 -2.44 15.60
CA VAL A 173 -20.75 -2.00 15.58
C VAL A 173 -20.08 -2.45 14.28
N ARG A 174 -20.22 -3.72 13.89
CA ARG A 174 -19.64 -4.26 12.66
C ARG A 174 -20.13 -3.53 11.41
N THR A 175 -21.44 -3.32 11.25
CA THR A 175 -21.99 -2.56 10.12
C THR A 175 -21.45 -1.13 10.08
N LYS A 176 -21.24 -0.50 11.24
CA LYS A 176 -20.64 0.84 11.29
C LYS A 176 -19.16 0.83 10.89
N VAL A 177 -18.40 -0.16 11.35
CA VAL A 177 -16.98 -0.34 10.96
C VAL A 177 -16.87 -0.59 9.45
N GLU A 178 -17.72 -1.45 8.88
CA GLU A 178 -17.77 -1.71 7.43
C GLU A 178 -18.01 -0.41 6.65
N SER A 179 -18.98 0.41 7.07
CA SER A 179 -19.23 1.70 6.44
C SER A 179 -18.05 2.67 6.52
N ILE A 180 -17.27 2.64 7.61
CA ILE A 180 -16.06 3.46 7.76
C ILE A 180 -14.95 2.95 6.83
N ILE A 181 -14.78 1.63 6.72
CA ILE A 181 -13.79 1.00 5.81
C ILE A 181 -14.12 1.32 4.35
N ASP A 182 -15.38 1.24 3.96
CA ASP A 182 -15.83 1.62 2.61
C ASP A 182 -15.49 3.09 2.32
N ARG A 183 -15.70 3.97 3.29
CA ARG A 183 -15.35 5.39 3.14
C ARG A 183 -13.84 5.62 3.05
N ILE A 184 -13.04 4.94 3.87
CA ILE A 184 -11.57 4.99 3.81
C ILE A 184 -11.08 4.55 2.43
N THR A 185 -11.64 3.46 1.90
CA THR A 185 -11.25 2.91 0.59
C THR A 185 -11.51 3.93 -0.51
N ALA A 186 -12.72 4.51 -0.54
CA ALA A 186 -13.06 5.55 -1.50
C ALA A 186 -12.20 6.83 -1.37
N LEU A 187 -11.76 7.18 -0.16
CA LEU A 187 -10.87 8.32 0.06
C LEU A 187 -9.44 8.03 -0.36
N LYS A 188 -8.95 6.81 -0.15
CA LYS A 188 -7.62 6.37 -0.60
C LYS A 188 -7.55 6.36 -2.12
N GLU A 189 -8.55 5.81 -2.81
CA GLU A 189 -8.60 5.83 -4.28
C GLU A 189 -8.54 7.27 -4.82
N ARG A 190 -9.25 8.22 -4.20
CA ARG A 190 -9.15 9.64 -4.58
C ARG A 190 -7.78 10.24 -4.29
N HIS A 191 -7.22 9.97 -3.12
CA HIS A 191 -5.91 10.47 -2.74
C HIS A 191 -4.79 9.93 -3.64
N ASP A 192 -4.89 8.68 -4.08
CA ASP A 192 -3.92 8.06 -4.98
C ASP A 192 -4.01 8.68 -6.39
N LEU A 193 -5.21 8.99 -6.88
CA LEU A 193 -5.40 9.74 -8.13
C LEU A 193 -4.82 11.17 -8.06
N ASP A 194 -5.04 11.88 -6.95
CA ASP A 194 -4.49 13.23 -6.77
C ASP A 194 -2.93 13.21 -6.77
N MET A 195 -2.30 12.15 -6.21
CA MET A 195 -0.84 11.98 -6.27
C MET A 195 -0.33 11.57 -7.66
N GLU A 196 -1.08 10.76 -8.40
CA GLU A 196 -0.73 10.39 -9.78
C GLU A 196 -0.78 11.62 -10.72
N ASP A 197 -1.77 12.49 -10.56
CA ASP A 197 -1.88 13.74 -11.33
C ASP A 197 -0.71 14.70 -11.02
N ASP A 198 -0.29 14.82 -9.76
CA ASP A 198 0.87 15.62 -9.37
C ASP A 198 2.18 15.06 -9.97
N LEU A 199 2.35 13.74 -10.02
CA LEU A 199 3.53 13.09 -10.62
C LEU A 199 3.59 13.26 -12.15
N LEU A 200 2.44 13.20 -12.83
CA LEU A 200 2.36 13.37 -14.29
C LEU A 200 2.67 14.81 -14.72
N MET A 201 2.34 15.81 -13.90
CA MET A 201 2.72 17.21 -14.16
C MET A 201 4.23 17.47 -14.01
N GLU A 202 4.92 16.71 -13.14
CA GLU A 202 6.39 16.81 -13.00
C GLU A 202 7.14 16.17 -14.18
N GLU A 203 6.58 15.14 -14.83
CA GLU A 203 7.18 14.49 -16.01
C GLU A 203 7.19 15.41 -17.24
N ASP A 204 6.12 16.18 -17.46
CA ASP A 204 6.01 17.11 -18.61
C ASP A 204 7.01 18.28 -18.49
N LEU A 205 7.28 18.75 -17.27
CA LEU A 205 8.29 19.78 -16.98
C LEU A 205 9.73 19.28 -17.20
N LEU A 206 10.01 17.99 -16.98
CA LEU A 206 11.34 17.41 -17.18
C LEU A 206 11.62 17.10 -18.66
N MET A 207 10.59 16.81 -19.45
CA MET A 207 10.71 16.55 -20.90
C MET A 207 11.03 17.83 -21.70
N GLU A 208 10.54 18.99 -21.26
CA GLU A 208 10.79 20.28 -21.92
C GLU A 208 12.23 20.79 -21.70
N VAL A 209 12.87 20.44 -20.58
CA VAL A 209 14.28 20.81 -20.30
C VAL A 209 15.28 19.96 -21.09
N ALA A 210 14.92 18.72 -21.45
CA ALA A 210 15.76 17.80 -22.20
C ALA A 210 15.83 18.10 -23.73
N LEU A 211 14.99 19.01 -24.25
CA LEU A 211 14.91 19.35 -25.67
C LEU A 211 15.38 20.79 -26.02
N GLY A 212 16.19 21.42 -25.17
CA GLY A 212 16.97 22.62 -25.54
C GLY A 212 18.15 22.27 -26.47
N PRO A 213 18.44 23.06 -27.53
CA PRO A 213 19.06 22.54 -28.75
C PRO A 213 20.57 22.29 -28.64
N GLU A 214 20.98 21.03 -28.77
CA GLU A 214 22.30 20.70 -29.31
C GLU A 214 22.31 20.96 -30.82
N SER A 215 22.73 22.17 -31.23
CA SER A 215 23.09 22.45 -32.63
C SER A 215 24.60 22.47 -32.82
N THR A 216 25.16 21.25 -32.90
CA THR A 216 26.18 20.79 -33.85
C THR A 216 27.39 21.67 -34.21
N SER A 217 28.56 21.14 -33.86
CA SER A 217 29.70 20.88 -34.75
C SER A 217 30.44 22.03 -35.44
N ASN A 218 31.66 22.26 -34.92
CA ASN A 218 32.90 21.90 -35.62
C ASN A 218 32.94 22.13 -37.14
N ARG A 219 33.53 23.25 -37.57
CA ARG A 219 34.13 23.38 -38.90
C ARG A 219 35.58 23.86 -38.79
N ILE A 220 36.46 22.89 -38.61
CA ILE A 220 37.87 23.01 -39.00
C ILE A 220 37.90 23.04 -40.53
N ILE A 221 38.36 24.14 -41.13
CA ILE A 221 38.90 24.13 -42.49
C ILE A 221 40.29 24.77 -42.45
N ARG A 222 41.28 23.96 -42.80
CA ARG A 222 42.69 24.29 -43.00
C ARG A 222 42.91 25.00 -44.35
N VAL A 223 43.83 25.97 -44.33
CA VAL A 223 44.85 26.31 -45.37
C VAL A 223 44.35 26.80 -46.74
N TYR A 224 44.66 28.05 -47.08
CA TYR A 224 45.75 28.46 -48.00
C TYR A 224 46.24 29.86 -47.64
#